data_AF-A0AAJ1JP34-F1
#
_entry.id   AF-A0AAJ1JP34-F1
#
_cell.length_a   1.000
_cell.length_b   1.000
_cell.length_c   1.000
_cell.angle_alpha   90.00
_cell.angle_beta   90.00
_cell.angle_gamma   90.00
#
_symmetry.space_group_name_H-M   'P 1'
#
loop_
_entity.id
_entity.type
_entity.pdbx_description
1 polymer ?
#
loop_
_entity_poly.entity_id
_entity_poly.type
_entity_poly.pdbx_seq_one_letter_code
_entity_poly.pdbx_strand_id
1 'polypeptide(L)'
;MSTSSSSLQQWLRLHSVSQRMLKLATEKKWDELVEGEMEYICLVESLTQNPALSSGPSTHNQIRGLLRAIIDNENEVKRLLNMRMDELKVLIQNGNQQRTLTSTYSNLSGMLLVPDAPTSPQ
;
A
#
# COMPACT_ATOMS: atom_id res chain seq x y z
N MET A 1 8.29 21.06 -32.99
CA MET A 1 8.84 19.69 -32.85
C MET A 1 9.23 19.31 -31.42
N SER A 2 9.30 20.26 -30.48
CA SER A 2 9.74 19.98 -29.09
C SER A 2 8.64 19.44 -28.15
N THR A 3 7.36 19.70 -28.45
CA THR A 3 6.22 19.27 -27.62
C THR A 3 5.99 17.76 -27.67
N SER A 4 6.16 17.14 -28.84
CA SER A 4 6.03 15.70 -29.03
C SER A 4 7.08 14.91 -28.26
N SER A 5 8.33 15.40 -28.22
CA SER A 5 9.41 14.76 -27.45
C SER A 5 9.22 14.97 -25.95
N SER A 6 8.75 16.16 -25.53
CA SER A 6 8.51 16.47 -24.11
C SER A 6 7.42 15.59 -23.51
N SER A 7 6.30 15.38 -24.24
CA SER A 7 5.24 14.50 -23.75
C SER A 7 5.65 13.06 -23.62
N LEU A 8 6.35 12.52 -24.61
CA LEU A 8 6.84 11.14 -24.54
C LEU A 8 7.80 10.95 -23.36
N GLN A 9 8.65 11.94 -23.07
CA GLN A 9 9.51 11.91 -21.89
C GLN A 9 8.72 11.90 -20.57
N GLN A 10 7.61 12.64 -20.50
CA GLN A 10 6.74 12.62 -19.31
C GLN A 10 6.06 11.26 -19.12
N TRP A 11 5.59 10.62 -20.20
CA TRP A 11 5.06 9.26 -20.15
C TRP A 11 6.10 8.21 -19.74
N LEU A 12 7.33 8.31 -20.24
CA LEU A 12 8.43 7.43 -19.82
C LEU A 12 8.80 7.64 -18.34
N ARG A 13 8.78 8.89 -17.87
CA ARG A 13 8.99 9.21 -16.45
C ARG A 13 7.91 8.58 -15.58
N LEU A 14 6.64 8.74 -15.94
CA LEU A 14 5.53 8.13 -15.22
C LEU A 14 5.65 6.59 -15.17
N HIS A 15 6.00 5.96 -16.30
CA HIS A 15 6.26 4.53 -16.34
C HIS A 15 7.41 4.11 -15.40
N SER A 16 8.50 4.87 -15.37
CA SER A 16 9.63 4.59 -14.48
C SER A 16 9.26 4.68 -12.99
N VAL A 17 8.38 5.63 -12.64
CA VAL A 17 7.87 5.80 -11.27
C VAL A 17 6.94 4.64 -10.92
N SER A 18 6.01 4.28 -11.80
CA SER A 18 5.12 3.12 -11.65
C SER A 18 5.90 1.81 -11.44
N GLN A 19 6.99 1.58 -12.20
CA GLN A 19 7.87 0.42 -12.01
C GLN A 19 8.60 0.44 -10.67
N ARG A 20 9.03 1.62 -10.21
CA ARG A 20 9.66 1.79 -8.90
C ARG A 20 8.67 1.47 -7.78
N MET A 21 7.44 1.97 -7.88
CA MET A 21 6.36 1.67 -6.93
C MET A 21 6.06 0.17 -6.90
N LEU A 22 6.02 -0.50 -8.06
CA LEU A 22 5.87 -1.94 -8.11
C LEU A 22 7.00 -2.68 -7.38
N LYS A 23 8.25 -2.27 -7.57
CA LYS A 23 9.39 -2.85 -6.83
C LYS A 23 9.27 -2.64 -5.32
N LEU A 24 8.96 -1.43 -4.87
CA LEU A 24 8.75 -1.13 -3.45
C LEU A 24 7.63 -1.97 -2.83
N ALA A 25 6.52 -2.14 -3.56
CA ALA A 25 5.42 -3.01 -3.16
C ALA A 25 5.84 -4.48 -3.05
N THR A 26 6.63 -4.99 -3.99
CA THR A 26 7.18 -6.37 -3.92
C THR A 26 8.18 -6.57 -2.78
N GLU A 27 8.98 -5.54 -2.46
CA GLU A 27 9.94 -5.53 -1.36
C GLU A 27 9.28 -5.28 0.01
N LYS A 28 7.94 -5.10 0.05
CA LYS A 28 7.15 -4.77 1.25
C LYS A 28 7.57 -3.45 1.93
N LYS A 29 8.19 -2.54 1.18
CA LYS A 29 8.59 -1.20 1.64
C LYS A 29 7.43 -0.22 1.50
N TRP A 30 6.39 -0.43 2.30
CA TRP A 30 5.13 0.32 2.20
C TRP A 30 5.29 1.78 2.59
N ASP A 31 6.13 2.11 3.56
CA ASP A 31 6.38 3.50 3.95
C ASP A 31 7.03 4.32 2.81
N GLU A 32 8.04 3.74 2.14
CA GLU A 32 8.68 4.35 0.96
C GLU A 32 7.71 4.43 -0.24
N LEU A 33 6.80 3.45 -0.39
CA LEU A 33 5.76 3.47 -1.42
C LEU A 33 4.81 4.67 -1.23
N VAL A 34 4.37 4.91 0.01
CA VAL A 34 3.45 6.01 0.35
C VAL A 34 4.13 7.37 0.17
N GLU A 35 5.41 7.49 0.53
CA GLU A 35 6.17 8.72 0.28
C GLU A 35 6.30 9.03 -1.23
N GLY A 36 6.49 7.99 -2.04
CA GLY A 36 6.54 8.10 -3.51
C GLY A 36 5.18 8.32 -4.19
N GLU A 37 4.06 8.15 -3.48
CA GLU A 37 2.71 8.31 -4.04
C GLU A 37 2.44 9.76 -4.45
N MET A 38 2.92 10.74 -3.67
CA MET A 38 2.75 12.16 -3.99
C MET A 38 3.45 12.53 -5.30
N GLU A 39 4.66 12.01 -5.54
CA GLU A 39 5.38 12.19 -6.82
C GLU A 39 4.57 11.61 -7.99
N TYR A 40 4.00 10.43 -7.79
CA TYR A 40 3.17 9.75 -8.79
C TYR A 40 1.91 10.56 -9.12
N ILE A 41 1.14 10.99 -8.11
CA ILE A 41 -0.10 11.74 -8.30
C ILE A 41 0.18 13.08 -8.99
N CYS A 42 1.20 13.82 -8.56
CA CYS A 42 1.58 15.08 -9.22
C CYS A 42 1.98 14.87 -10.69
N LEU A 43 2.69 13.78 -11.01
CA LEU A 43 3.04 13.46 -12.39
C LEU A 43 1.82 13.10 -13.23
N VAL A 44 0.91 12.27 -12.72
CA VAL A 44 -0.34 11.92 -13.40
C VAL A 44 -1.20 13.17 -13.63
N GLU A 45 -1.34 14.03 -12.63
CA GLU A 45 -2.09 15.28 -12.74
C GLU A 45 -1.47 16.22 -13.79
N SER A 46 -0.13 16.37 -13.79
CA SER A 46 0.54 17.17 -14.81
C SER A 46 0.31 16.65 -16.23
N LEU A 47 0.15 15.33 -16.38
CA LEU A 47 -0.07 14.65 -17.65
C LEU A 47 -1.52 14.78 -18.14
N THR A 48 -2.49 14.75 -17.22
CA THR A 48 -3.91 14.93 -17.55
C THR A 48 -4.23 16.39 -17.91
N GLN A 49 -3.53 17.35 -17.29
CA GLN A 49 -3.66 18.78 -17.60
C GLN A 49 -3.02 19.15 -18.95
N ASN A 50 -2.05 18.39 -19.43
CA ASN A 50 -1.42 18.61 -20.73
C ASN A 50 -1.44 17.34 -21.60
N PRO A 51 -2.62 16.92 -22.09
CA PRO A 51 -2.70 15.79 -23.00
C PRO A 51 -2.04 16.22 -24.30
N ALA A 52 -0.80 15.79 -24.53
CA ALA A 52 -0.11 16.10 -25.77
C ALA A 52 -0.73 15.30 -26.93
N LEU A 53 -1.84 15.83 -27.42
CA LEU A 53 -2.60 15.33 -28.55
C LEU A 53 -1.95 15.75 -29.89
N SER A 54 -0.82 16.47 -29.84
CA SER A 54 -0.08 16.95 -31.00
C SER A 54 1.16 16.09 -31.27
N SER A 55 0.97 14.77 -31.42
CA SER A 55 2.04 13.89 -31.89
C SER A 55 1.51 12.92 -32.93
N GLY A 56 2.35 12.62 -33.93
CA GLY A 56 1.98 11.74 -35.04
C GLY A 56 1.57 10.33 -34.58
N PRO A 57 0.94 9.55 -35.49
CA PRO A 57 0.34 8.25 -35.16
C PRO A 57 1.32 7.26 -34.50
N SER A 58 2.60 7.31 -34.84
CA SER A 58 3.64 6.45 -34.25
C SER A 58 3.87 6.71 -32.75
N THR A 59 3.96 7.98 -32.35
CA THR A 59 4.15 8.35 -30.93
C THR A 59 2.92 8.02 -30.10
N HIS A 60 1.73 8.20 -30.67
CA HIS A 60 0.48 7.87 -30.01
C HIS A 60 0.37 6.37 -29.70
N ASN A 61 0.77 5.51 -30.65
CA ASN A 61 0.82 4.06 -30.42
C ASN A 61 1.82 3.68 -29.31
N GLN A 62 2.98 4.35 -29.26
CA GLN A 62 3.98 4.11 -28.21
C GLN A 62 3.46 4.53 -26.82
N ILE A 63 2.81 5.69 -26.72
CA ILE A 63 2.18 6.17 -25.48
C ILE A 63 1.07 5.21 -25.03
N ARG A 64 0.25 4.69 -25.95
CA ARG A 64 -0.77 3.67 -25.63
C ARG A 64 -0.16 2.40 -25.05
N GLY A 65 0.97 1.94 -25.58
CA GLY A 65 1.71 0.79 -25.04
C GLY A 65 2.21 1.05 -23.61
N LEU A 66 2.78 2.24 -23.37
CA LEU A 66 3.23 2.64 -22.04
C LEU A 66 2.08 2.75 -21.04
N LEU A 67 0.94 3.34 -21.45
CA LEU A 67 -0.25 3.46 -20.61
C LEU A 67 -0.78 2.09 -20.19
N ARG A 68 -0.82 1.13 -21.14
CA ARG A 68 -1.21 -0.26 -20.85
C ARG A 68 -0.31 -0.86 -19.75
N ALA A 69 1.00 -0.73 -19.90
CA ALA A 69 1.96 -1.22 -18.92
C ALA A 69 1.82 -0.54 -17.56
N ILE A 70 1.57 0.78 -17.52
CA ILE A 70 1.33 1.53 -16.27
C ILE A 70 0.08 1.00 -15.56
N ILE A 71 -1.03 0.79 -16.29
CA ILE A 71 -2.28 0.26 -15.73
C ILE A 71 -2.08 -1.16 -15.16
N ASP A 72 -1.34 -2.01 -15.87
CA ASP A 72 -1.04 -3.36 -15.41
C ASP A 72 -0.19 -3.33 -14.13
N ASN A 73 0.83 -2.46 -14.07
CA ASN A 73 1.65 -2.25 -12.87
C ASN A 73 0.81 -1.73 -11.69
N GLU A 74 -0.10 -0.78 -11.92
CA GLU A 74 -0.99 -0.26 -10.87
C GLU A 74 -1.90 -1.35 -10.30
N ASN A 75 -2.47 -2.19 -11.16
CA ASN A 75 -3.34 -3.28 -10.73
C ASN A 75 -2.58 -4.25 -9.82
N GLU A 76 -1.32 -4.54 -10.15
CA GLU A 76 -0.49 -5.42 -9.32
C GLU A 76 -0.10 -4.78 -7.98
N VAL A 77 0.25 -3.48 -7.96
CA VAL A 77 0.50 -2.75 -6.71
C VAL A 77 -0.74 -2.77 -5.83
N LYS A 78 -1.94 -2.50 -6.38
CA LYS A 78 -3.21 -2.56 -5.64
C LYS A 78 -3.50 -3.96 -5.09
N ARG A 79 -3.21 -5.01 -5.86
CA ARG A 79 -3.36 -6.41 -5.43
C ARG A 79 -2.45 -6.74 -4.24
N LEU A 80 -1.17 -6.35 -4.31
CA LEU A 80 -0.21 -6.57 -3.23
C LEU A 80 -0.58 -5.78 -1.97
N LEU A 81 -1.03 -4.53 -2.12
CA LEU A 81 -1.50 -3.69 -1.01
C LEU A 81 -2.70 -4.32 -0.30
N ASN A 82 -3.71 -4.78 -1.06
CA ASN A 82 -4.89 -5.45 -0.50
C ASN A 82 -4.53 -6.72 0.27
N MET A 83 -3.65 -7.56 -0.29
CA MET A 83 -3.17 -8.76 0.40
C MET A 83 -2.51 -8.43 1.75
N ARG A 84 -1.68 -7.39 1.81
CA ARG A 84 -1.07 -6.93 3.07
C ARG A 84 -2.09 -6.37 4.04
N MET A 85 -3.05 -5.60 3.55
CA MET A 85 -4.11 -5.05 4.38
C MET A 85 -4.94 -6.18 5.02
N ASP A 86 -5.22 -7.24 4.27
CA ASP A 86 -5.92 -8.41 4.81
C ASP A 86 -5.07 -9.18 5.81
N GLU A 87 -3.77 -9.35 5.57
CA GLU A 87 -2.82 -9.90 6.57
C GLU A 87 -2.82 -9.06 7.87
N LEU A 88 -2.77 -7.74 7.76
CA LEU A 88 -2.79 -6.83 8.91
C LEU A 88 -4.12 -6.92 9.67
N LYS A 89 -5.27 -7.00 8.97
CA LYS A 89 -6.58 -7.18 9.59
C LYS A 89 -6.64 -8.49 10.39
N VAL A 90 -6.15 -9.59 9.81
CA VAL A 90 -6.08 -10.89 10.50
C VAL A 90 -5.18 -10.81 11.74
N LEU A 91 -4.01 -10.18 11.64
CA LEU A 91 -3.11 -10.00 12.78
C LEU A 91 -3.75 -9.16 13.90
N ILE A 92 -4.46 -8.09 13.56
CA ILE A 92 -5.18 -7.25 14.54
C ILE A 92 -6.32 -8.04 15.20
N GLN A 93 -7.10 -8.80 14.43
CA GLN A 93 -8.19 -9.63 14.96
C GLN A 93 -7.66 -10.71 15.91
N ASN A 94 -6.55 -11.37 15.55
CA ASN A 94 -5.88 -12.36 16.40
C ASN A 94 -5.28 -11.72 17.66
N GLY A 95 -4.65 -10.54 17.53
CA GLY A 95 -4.10 -9.80 18.68
C GLY A 95 -5.19 -9.36 19.67
N ASN A 96 -6.35 -8.95 19.18
CA ASN A 96 -7.50 -8.64 20.03
C ASN A 96 -8.01 -9.89 20.75
N GLN A 97 -8.14 -11.03 20.07
CA GLN A 97 -8.49 -12.30 20.73
C GLN A 97 -7.44 -12.72 21.78
N GLN A 98 -6.14 -12.60 21.49
CA GLN A 98 -5.08 -12.89 22.45
C GLN A 98 -5.12 -11.95 23.66
N ARG A 99 -5.43 -10.67 23.47
CA ARG A 99 -5.57 -9.68 24.55
C ARG A 99 -6.81 -9.95 25.40
N THR A 100 -7.93 -10.35 24.79
CA THR A 100 -9.14 -10.78 25.48
C THR A 100 -8.88 -12.04 26.29
N LEU A 101 -8.24 -13.07 25.71
CA LEU A 101 -7.88 -14.29 26.42
C LEU A 101 -6.93 -14.00 27.59
N THR A 102 -5.82 -13.30 27.33
CA THR A 102 -4.86 -12.90 28.39
C THR A 102 -5.52 -12.05 29.48
N SER A 103 -6.43 -11.14 29.13
CA SER A 103 -7.19 -10.36 30.10
C SER A 103 -8.15 -11.22 30.91
N THR A 104 -8.86 -12.19 30.29
CA THR A 104 -9.76 -13.11 31.02
C THR A 104 -9.00 -14.06 31.94
N TYR A 105 -7.83 -14.55 31.54
CA TYR A 105 -6.97 -15.37 32.41
C TYR A 105 -6.31 -14.54 33.52
N SER A 106 -5.95 -13.28 33.27
CA SER A 106 -5.44 -12.36 34.32
C SER A 106 -6.54 -11.95 35.31
N ASN A 107 -7.78 -11.73 34.84
CA ASN A 107 -8.93 -11.45 35.71
C ASN A 107 -9.33 -12.69 36.53
N LEU A 108 -9.27 -13.87 35.93
CA LEU A 108 -9.54 -15.13 36.63
C LEU A 108 -8.42 -15.46 37.64
N SER A 109 -7.16 -15.14 37.33
CA SER A 109 -6.05 -15.30 38.27
C SER A 109 -6.06 -14.27 39.40
N GLY A 110 -6.71 -13.11 39.20
CA GLY A 110 -7.03 -12.15 40.28
C GLY A 110 -8.25 -12.56 41.13
N MET A 111 -9.04 -13.54 40.66
CA MET A 111 -10.21 -14.11 41.33
C MET A 111 -9.95 -15.54 41.84
N LEU A 112 -8.70 -16.03 41.80
CA LEU A 112 -8.31 -17.15 42.65
C LEU A 112 -8.20 -16.61 44.07
N LEU A 113 -9.32 -16.68 44.79
CA LEU A 113 -9.40 -16.69 46.24
C LEU A 113 -8.13 -17.35 46.80
N VAL A 114 -7.27 -16.56 47.45
CA VAL A 114 -6.53 -17.09 48.60
C VAL A 114 -7.63 -17.63 49.51
N PRO A 115 -7.71 -18.96 49.74
CA PRO A 115 -8.64 -19.46 50.73
C PRO A 115 -8.21 -18.82 52.03
N ASP A 116 -9.11 -18.03 52.61
CA ASP A 116 -9.06 -17.59 53.99
C ASP A 116 -8.60 -18.79 54.83
N ALA A 117 -7.36 -18.72 55.32
CA ALA A 117 -6.89 -19.66 56.30
C ALA A 117 -7.80 -19.42 57.52
N PRO A 118 -8.52 -20.44 58.03
CA PRO A 118 -9.44 -20.24 59.12
C PRO A 118 -8.68 -19.69 60.32
N THR A 119 -9.05 -18.47 60.72
CA THR A 119 -8.77 -17.95 62.05
C THR A 119 -9.24 -18.98 63.07
N SER A 120 -8.31 -19.53 63.86
CA SER A 120 -8.64 -20.27 65.08
C SER A 120 -8.33 -19.36 66.26
N PRO A 121 -9.31 -19.05 67.14
CA PRO A 121 -9.06 -18.39 68.40
C PRO A 121 -8.67 -19.44 69.46
N GLN A 122 -7.61 -19.10 70.22
CA GLN A 122 -7.39 -19.33 71.67
C GLN A 122 -5.94 -19.71 71.97
#